data_AF-A0A8C5TYS0-F1
#
_entry.id   AF-A0A8C5TYS0-F1
#
_cell.length_a   1.000
_cell.length_b   1.000
_cell.length_c   1.000
_cell.angle_alpha   90.00
_cell.angle_beta   90.00
_cell.angle_gamma   90.00
#
_symmetry.space_group_name_H-M   'P 1'
#
loop_
_entity.id
_entity.type
_entity.pdbx_description
1 polymer ?
#
loop_
_entity_poly.entity_id
_entity_poly.type
_entity_poly.pdbx_seq_one_letter_code
_entity_poly.pdbx_strand_id
1 'polypeptide(L)'
;QVPREMREMKRDVTLWLKKIYGNARVPQYEVNERTVDILHEVMECNEERDKDISLLIEDFKEREAKYEAEGEFESPFLIMESK
;
A
#
# COMPACT_ATOMS: atom_id res chain seq x y z
N GLN A 1 -26.80 -4.25 -24.46
CA GLN A 1 -26.75 -3.40 -23.24
C GLN A 1 -25.55 -3.86 -22.43
N VAL A 2 -24.58 -2.98 -22.14
CA VAL A 2 -23.39 -3.38 -21.36
C VAL A 2 -23.81 -3.77 -19.93
N PRO A 3 -23.33 -4.89 -19.35
CA PRO A 3 -23.64 -5.32 -17.99
C PRO A 3 -23.36 -4.21 -16.94
N ARG A 4 -24.10 -4.20 -15.83
CA ARG A 4 -23.87 -3.23 -14.74
C ARG A 4 -22.49 -3.40 -14.11
N GLU A 5 -22.09 -4.64 -13.86
CA GLU A 5 -20.79 -5.01 -13.29
C GLU A 5 -19.63 -4.42 -14.10
N MET A 6 -19.69 -4.53 -15.42
CA MET A 6 -18.65 -4.00 -16.28
C MET A 6 -18.53 -2.46 -16.25
N ARG A 7 -19.65 -1.75 -16.00
CA ARG A 7 -19.60 -0.29 -15.78
C ARG A 7 -18.95 0.06 -14.45
N GLU A 8 -19.17 -0.75 -13.43
CA GLU A 8 -18.59 -0.59 -12.10
C GLU A 8 -17.09 -0.86 -12.13
N MET A 9 -16.66 -2.02 -12.68
CA MET A 9 -15.24 -2.36 -12.87
C MET A 9 -14.47 -1.27 -13.61
N LYS A 10 -15.03 -0.75 -14.71
CA LYS A 10 -14.41 0.35 -15.46
C LYS A 10 -14.24 1.61 -14.59
N ARG A 11 -15.22 1.93 -13.76
CA ARG A 11 -15.17 3.10 -12.88
C ARG A 11 -14.07 2.93 -11.83
N ASP A 12 -13.99 1.75 -11.24
CA ASP A 12 -13.04 1.46 -10.16
C ASP A 12 -11.60 1.45 -10.69
N VAL A 13 -11.36 0.82 -11.84
CA VAL A 13 -10.08 0.90 -12.58
C VAL A 13 -9.70 2.36 -12.87
N THR A 14 -10.65 3.20 -13.28
CA THR A 14 -10.37 4.61 -13.58
C THR A 14 -9.95 5.40 -12.34
N LEU A 15 -10.60 5.14 -11.20
CA LEU A 15 -10.26 5.77 -9.92
C LEU A 15 -8.90 5.29 -9.40
N TRP A 16 -8.64 3.98 -9.50
CA TRP A 16 -7.38 3.38 -9.11
C TRP A 16 -6.20 3.89 -9.96
N LEU A 17 -6.35 3.98 -11.28
CA LEU A 17 -5.32 4.57 -12.14
C LEU A 17 -5.03 6.04 -11.79
N LYS A 18 -6.05 6.82 -11.44
CA LYS A 18 -5.84 8.19 -10.95
C LYS A 18 -5.09 8.23 -9.62
N LYS A 19 -5.38 7.30 -8.72
CA LYS A 19 -4.67 7.16 -7.43
C LYS A 19 -3.19 6.84 -7.65
N ILE A 20 -2.86 5.87 -8.51
CA ILE A 20 -1.47 5.46 -8.78
C ILE A 20 -0.66 6.55 -9.48
N TYR A 21 -1.24 7.19 -10.50
CA TYR A 21 -0.52 8.24 -11.24
C TYR A 21 -0.49 9.58 -10.50
N GLY A 22 -1.38 9.79 -9.51
CA GLY A 22 -1.43 11.01 -8.72
C GLY A 22 -1.60 12.26 -9.59
N ASN A 23 -0.53 13.09 -9.66
CA ASN A 23 -0.50 14.29 -10.49
C ASN A 23 -0.02 14.04 -11.93
N ALA A 24 0.53 12.85 -12.23
CA ALA A 24 0.93 12.49 -13.58
C ALA A 24 -0.30 12.18 -14.45
N ARG A 25 -0.16 12.35 -15.76
CA ARG A 25 -1.21 11.96 -16.70
C ARG A 25 -1.26 10.44 -16.84
N VAL A 26 -2.44 9.87 -16.68
CA VAL A 26 -2.72 8.47 -17.00
C VAL A 26 -2.49 8.27 -18.52
N PRO A 27 -1.66 7.30 -18.94
CA PRO A 27 -1.47 6.97 -20.34
C PRO A 27 -2.78 6.62 -21.03
N GLN A 28 -2.89 6.92 -22.32
CA GLN A 28 -4.03 6.45 -23.10
C GLN A 28 -3.93 4.93 -23.28
N TYR A 29 -5.05 4.24 -23.07
CA TYR A 29 -5.18 2.81 -23.28
C TYR A 29 -6.50 2.51 -23.98
N GLU A 30 -6.54 1.39 -24.68
CA GLU A 30 -7.78 0.92 -25.31
C GLU A 30 -8.74 0.42 -24.22
N VAL A 31 -9.93 1.03 -24.15
CA VAL A 31 -10.94 0.63 -23.17
C VAL A 31 -11.87 -0.40 -23.80
N ASN A 32 -11.41 -1.66 -23.83
CA ASN A 32 -12.23 -2.82 -24.18
C ASN A 32 -12.48 -3.71 -22.95
N GLU A 33 -13.37 -4.69 -23.10
CA GLU A 33 -13.77 -5.59 -22.01
C GLU A 33 -12.60 -6.30 -21.36
N ARG A 34 -11.78 -6.93 -22.21
CA ARG A 34 -10.58 -7.63 -21.78
C ARG A 34 -9.59 -6.72 -21.04
N THR A 35 -9.40 -5.48 -21.51
CA THR A 35 -8.48 -4.53 -20.89
C THR A 35 -9.00 -4.06 -19.53
N VAL A 36 -10.30 -3.82 -19.40
CA VAL A 36 -10.90 -3.46 -18.10
C VAL A 36 -10.79 -4.61 -17.12
N ASP A 37 -11.06 -5.85 -17.54
CA ASP A 37 -10.96 -7.03 -16.68
C ASP A 37 -9.53 -7.26 -16.18
N ILE A 38 -8.54 -7.20 -17.09
CA ILE A 38 -7.12 -7.35 -16.71
C ILE A 38 -6.71 -6.25 -15.72
N LEU A 39 -7.11 -4.99 -15.98
CA LEU A 39 -6.77 -3.89 -15.08
C LEU A 39 -7.48 -4.00 -13.72
N HIS A 40 -8.68 -4.58 -13.70
CA HIS A 40 -9.42 -4.82 -12.47
C HIS A 40 -8.72 -5.88 -11.59
N GLU A 41 -8.28 -6.99 -12.18
CA GLU A 41 -7.49 -8.01 -11.47
C GLU A 41 -6.18 -7.43 -10.93
N VAL A 42 -5.49 -6.61 -11.72
CA VAL A 42 -4.26 -5.92 -11.26
C VAL A 42 -4.56 -4.95 -10.12
N MET A 43 -5.69 -4.23 -10.16
CA MET A 43 -6.12 -3.34 -9.09
C MET A 43 -6.33 -4.11 -7.79
N GLU A 44 -7.06 -5.23 -7.83
CA GLU A 44 -7.32 -6.06 -6.65
C GLU A 44 -6.02 -6.56 -6.02
N CYS A 45 -5.13 -7.15 -6.83
CA CYS A 45 -3.81 -7.59 -6.37
C CYS A 45 -2.95 -6.44 -5.84
N ASN A 46 -3.10 -5.22 -6.37
CA ASN A 46 -2.35 -4.07 -5.86
C ASN A 46 -2.86 -3.62 -4.49
N GLU A 47 -4.18 -3.49 -4.31
CA GLU A 47 -4.77 -3.04 -3.05
C GLU A 47 -4.56 -4.06 -1.92
N GLU A 48 -4.51 -5.35 -2.21
CA GLU A 48 -4.12 -6.36 -1.21
C GLU A 48 -2.67 -6.20 -0.76
N ARG A 49 -1.73 -6.11 -1.71
CA ARG A 49 -0.31 -5.96 -1.39
C ARG A 49 0.01 -4.63 -0.70
N ASP A 50 -0.67 -3.54 -1.08
CA ASP A 50 -0.47 -2.23 -0.44
C ASP A 50 -0.85 -2.26 1.05
N LYS A 51 -1.87 -3.05 1.41
CA LYS A 51 -2.24 -3.28 2.82
C LYS A 51 -1.16 -4.07 3.55
N ASP A 52 -0.69 -5.16 2.95
CA ASP A 52 0.37 -5.99 3.55
C ASP A 52 1.65 -5.20 3.79
N ILE A 53 2.07 -4.38 2.82
CA ILE A 53 3.24 -3.50 2.95
C ILE A 53 3.02 -2.47 4.06
N SER A 54 1.82 -1.89 4.17
CA SER A 54 1.50 -0.91 5.21
C SER A 54 1.61 -1.53 6.61
N LEU A 55 1.10 -2.76 6.78
CA LEU A 55 1.20 -3.50 8.04
C LEU A 55 2.65 -3.82 8.40
N LEU A 56 3.47 -4.22 7.42
CA LEU A 56 4.89 -4.45 7.64
C LEU A 56 5.62 -3.18 8.06
N ILE A 57 5.36 -2.04 7.43
CA ILE A 57 5.97 -0.75 7.80
C ILE A 57 5.59 -0.37 9.23
N GLU A 58 4.34 -0.57 9.64
CA GLU A 58 3.89 -0.29 11.00
C GLU A 58 4.58 -1.20 12.03
N ASP A 59 4.67 -2.51 11.76
CA ASP A 59 5.40 -3.46 12.62
C ASP A 59 6.88 -3.07 12.78
N PHE A 60 7.53 -2.67 11.69
CA PHE A 60 8.92 -2.22 11.73
C PHE A 60 9.09 -0.96 12.58
N LYS A 61 8.21 0.02 12.44
CA LYS A 61 8.25 1.25 13.26
C LYS A 61 8.02 0.96 14.74
N GLU A 62 7.08 0.09 15.07
CA GLU A 62 6.84 -0.30 16.46
C GLU A 62 8.06 -1.00 17.05
N ARG A 63 8.71 -1.86 16.26
CA ARG A 63 9.92 -2.56 16.67
C ARG A 63 11.11 -1.62 16.86
N GLU A 64 11.31 -0.67 15.94
CA GLU A 64 12.34 0.38 16.09
C GLU A 64 12.13 1.19 17.37
N ALA A 65 10.90 1.63 17.64
CA ALA A 65 10.58 2.38 18.85
C ALA A 65 10.84 1.58 20.14
N LYS A 66 10.58 0.26 20.13
CA LYS A 66 10.89 -0.63 21.26
C LYS A 66 12.40 -0.74 21.49
N TYR A 67 13.18 -0.95 20.43
CA TYR A 67 14.64 -1.02 20.55
C TYR A 67 15.26 0.30 20.99
N GLU A 68 14.75 1.43 20.51
CA GLU A 68 15.20 2.75 20.95
C GLU A 68 14.92 2.95 22.45
N ALA A 69 13.72 2.61 22.91
CA ALA A 69 13.36 2.68 24.32
C ALA A 69 14.17 1.71 25.21
N GLU A 70 14.41 0.48 24.75
CA GLU A 70 15.24 -0.51 25.46
C GLU A 70 16.70 -0.07 25.55
N GLY A 71 17.28 0.45 24.46
CA GLY A 71 18.64 1.00 24.45
C GLY A 71 18.80 2.23 25.35
N GLU A 72 17.78 3.07 25.43
CA GLU A 72 17.72 4.18 26.40
C GLU A 72 17.56 3.70 27.84
N PHE A 73 16.92 2.55 28.08
CA PHE A 73 16.78 1.96 29.43
C PHE A 73 18.06 1.22 29.88
N GLU A 74 18.76 0.55 28.97
CA GLU A 74 19.99 -0.17 29.27
C GLU A 74 21.18 0.79 29.46
N SER A 75 21.19 1.94 28.78
CA SER A 75 22.27 2.93 28.89
C SER A 75 22.49 3.45 30.33
N PRO A 76 21.47 3.89 31.10
CA PRO A 76 21.63 4.25 32.50
C PRO A 76 21.99 3.08 33.42
N PHE A 77 21.49 1.87 33.13
CA PHE A 77 21.72 0.68 33.96
C PHE A 77 23.17 0.20 33.86
N LEU A 78 23.73 0.15 32.65
CA LEU A 78 25.13 -0.24 32.42
C LEU A 78 26.14 0.80 32.94
N ILE A 79 25.76 2.08 32.94
CA ILE A 79 26.57 3.16 33.55
C ILE A 79 26.56 3.08 35.08
N MET A 80 25.52 2.50 35.69
CA MET A 80 25.40 2.37 37.15
C MET A 80 26.21 1.19 37.71
N GLU A 81 26.26 0.07 36.99
CA GLU A 81 27.04 -1.13 37.35
C GLU A 81 28.57 -0.94 37.17
N SER A 82 29.00 0.13 36.52
CA SER A 82 30.43 0.43 36.25
C SER A 82 31.08 1.42 37.25
N LYS A 83 30.46 1.66 38.42
CA LYS A 83 30.94 2.64 39.43
C LYS A 83 31.35 2.00 40.75
#